data_AF-A0A392VFX8-F1
#
_entry.id   AF-A0A392VFX8-F1
#
_cell.length_a   1.000
_cell.length_b   1.000
_cell.length_c   1.000
_cell.angle_alpha   90.00
_cell.angle_beta   90.00
_cell.angle_gamma   90.00
#
_symmetry.space_group_name_H-M   'P 1'
#
loop_
_entity.id
_entity.type
_entity.pdbx_description
1 polymer ?
#
loop_
_entity_poly.entity_id
_entity_poly.type
_entity_poly.pdbx_seq_one_letter_code
_entity_poly.pdbx_strand_id
1 'polypeptide(L)' 'TPKTGDSQEQDGTVVSKPFPNICLPSHVLQTMRDMAPEDALKKLLAGMGTFGTTAADQEKALQLEQEDNE' A
#
# COMPACT_ATOMS: atom_id res chain seq x y z
N THR A 1 29.32 -44.63 -7.25
CA THR A 1 27.92 -44.14 -7.37
C THR A 1 27.40 -43.76 -6.00
N PRO A 2 27.27 -42.47 -5.67
CA PRO A 2 26.46 -42.05 -4.54
C PRO A 2 25.18 -41.37 -5.05
N LYS A 3 24.07 -42.04 -4.83
CA LYS A 3 22.71 -41.51 -4.97
C LYS A 3 22.34 -40.99 -3.58
N THR A 4 22.47 -39.69 -3.35
CA THR A 4 21.89 -39.03 -2.17
C THR A 4 20.73 -38.19 -2.67
N GLY A 5 19.57 -38.83 -2.69
CA GLY A 5 18.30 -38.16 -2.87
C GLY A 5 17.99 -37.42 -1.59
N ASP A 6 18.13 -36.10 -1.64
CA ASP A 6 17.41 -35.21 -0.74
C ASP A 6 16.61 -34.28 -1.64
N SER A 7 15.47 -34.78 -2.10
CA SER A 7 14.45 -33.96 -2.71
C SER A 7 13.56 -33.51 -1.58
N GLN A 8 13.88 -32.38 -0.97
CA GLN A 8 12.96 -31.69 -0.05
C GLN A 8 11.74 -31.27 -0.86
N GLU A 9 10.70 -32.10 -0.81
CA GLU A 9 9.35 -31.72 -1.21
C GLU A 9 8.97 -30.49 -0.39
N GLN A 10 9.03 -29.30 -1.02
CA GLN A 10 8.35 -28.14 -0.49
C GLN A 10 6.86 -28.47 -0.54
N ASP A 11 6.37 -29.00 0.58
CA ASP A 11 4.97 -29.08 0.92
C ASP A 11 4.36 -27.72 0.57
N GLY A 12 3.42 -27.74 -0.38
CA GLY A 12 2.88 -26.60 -1.08
C GLY A 12 2.04 -25.69 -0.20
N THR A 13 2.61 -25.23 0.92
CA THR A 13 2.09 -24.12 1.69
C THR A 13 2.31 -22.87 0.85
N VAL A 14 1.34 -22.60 -0.02
CA VAL A 14 1.16 -21.29 -0.63
C VAL A 14 0.86 -20.34 0.54
N VAL A 15 1.90 -19.84 1.18
CA VAL A 15 1.79 -18.74 2.14
C VAL A 15 1.28 -17.56 1.33
N SER A 16 -0.04 -17.39 1.36
CA SER A 16 -0.71 -16.25 0.75
C SER A 16 -0.28 -15.03 1.56
N LYS A 17 0.83 -14.40 1.14
CA LYS A 17 1.25 -13.12 1.71
C LYS A 17 0.05 -12.18 1.59
N PRO A 18 -0.35 -11.51 2.68
CA PRO A 18 -1.45 -10.56 2.60
C PRO A 18 -1.11 -9.56 1.51
N PHE A 19 -2.08 -9.30 0.62
CA PHE A 19 -1.90 -8.29 -0.39
C PHE A 19 -1.54 -6.98 0.31
N PRO A 20 -0.51 -6.26 -0.16
CA PRO A 20 -0.20 -4.95 0.39
C PRO A 20 -1.47 -4.10 0.26
N ASN A 21 -2.05 -3.75 1.41
CA ASN A 21 -3.28 -2.98 1.45
C ASN A 21 -2.90 -1.51 1.25
N ILE A 22 -3.47 -0.88 0.24
CA ILE A 22 -3.31 0.56 0.03
C ILE A 22 -4.41 1.28 0.81
N CYS A 23 -4.01 2.15 1.73
CA CYS A 23 -4.95 2.98 2.45
C CYS A 23 -5.07 4.33 1.73
N LEU A 24 -6.26 4.63 1.20
CA LEU A 24 -6.54 5.94 0.63
C LEU A 24 -6.98 6.92 1.73
N PRO A 25 -6.67 8.22 1.61
CA PRO A 25 -7.17 9.21 2.55
C PRO A 25 -8.70 9.22 2.63
N SER A 26 -9.24 9.52 3.82
CA SER A 26 -10.68 9.50 4.07
C SER A 26 -11.47 10.42 3.14
N HIS A 27 -10.93 11.59 2.79
CA HIS A 27 -11.57 12.53 1.85
C HIS A 27 -11.66 11.97 0.42
N VAL A 28 -10.66 11.16 0.01
CA VAL A 28 -10.64 10.47 -1.29
C VAL A 28 -11.72 9.40 -1.32
N LEU A 29 -11.79 8.59 -0.25
CA LEU A 29 -12.81 7.56 -0.09
C LEU A 29 -14.23 8.13 -0.06
N GLN A 30 -14.44 9.28 0.61
CA GLN A 30 -15.73 9.97 0.62
C GLN A 30 -16.11 10.48 -0.77
N THR A 31 -15.16 11.03 -1.52
CA THR A 31 -15.40 11.54 -2.88
C THR A 31 -15.78 10.40 -3.83
N MET A 32 -15.22 9.22 -3.64
CA MET A 32 -15.42 8.06 -4.53
C MET A 32 -16.58 7.15 -4.10
N ARG A 33 -17.18 7.37 -2.93
CA ARG A 33 -18.23 6.49 -2.35
C ARG A 33 -19.38 6.22 -3.31
N ASP A 34 -19.83 7.25 -4.03
CA ASP A 34 -21.01 7.21 -4.90
C ASP A 34 -20.64 7.10 -6.39
N MET A 35 -19.37 6.85 -6.72
CA MET A 35 -18.88 6.75 -8.10
C MET A 35 -18.84 5.29 -8.58
N ALA A 36 -19.08 5.11 -9.88
CA ALA A 36 -18.79 3.82 -10.52
C ALA A 36 -17.29 3.51 -10.41
N PRO A 37 -16.89 2.23 -10.27
CA PRO A 37 -15.50 1.84 -10.08
C PRO A 37 -14.55 2.41 -11.15
N GLU A 38 -14.99 2.41 -12.42
CA GLU A 38 -14.22 2.90 -13.55
C GLU A 38 -13.99 4.42 -13.46
N ASP A 39 -15.02 5.17 -13.06
CA ASP A 39 -14.94 6.62 -12.96
C ASP A 39 -14.16 7.06 -11.73
N ALA A 40 -14.28 6.30 -10.64
CA ALA A 40 -13.49 6.48 -9.44
C ALA A 40 -11.98 6.27 -9.75
N LEU A 41 -11.66 5.22 -10.51
CA LEU A 41 -10.28 4.95 -10.95
C LEU A 41 -9.76 6.05 -11.89
N LYS A 42 -10.55 6.48 -12.88
CA LYS A 42 -10.18 7.61 -13.76
C LYS A 42 -9.89 8.88 -12.98
N LYS A 43 -10.69 9.18 -11.96
CA LYS A 43 -10.51 10.37 -11.12
C LYS A 43 -9.28 10.26 -10.23
N LEU A 44 -8.98 9.07 -9.69
CA LEU A 44 -7.72 8.81 -8.98
C LEU A 44 -6.51 9.02 -9.88
N LEU A 45 -6.52 8.44 -11.08
CA LEU A 45 -5.45 8.57 -12.07
C LEU A 45 -5.25 10.03 -12.49
N ALA A 46 -6.34 10.76 -12.72
CA ALA A 46 -6.30 12.19 -13.03
C ALA A 46 -5.79 13.06 -11.86
N GLY A 47 -5.95 12.60 -10.62
CA GLY A 47 -5.46 13.27 -9.42
C GLY A 47 -4.10 12.79 -8.92
N MET A 48 -3.40 11.92 -9.66
CA MET A 48 -2.03 11.51 -9.29
C MET A 48 -1.12 12.74 -9.22
N GLY A 49 -0.70 13.09 -8.00
CA GLY A 49 0.11 14.27 -7.71
C GLY A 49 -0.66 15.49 -7.18
N THR A 50 -2.00 15.49 -7.20
CA THR A 50 -2.82 16.57 -6.63
C THR A 50 -3.40 16.22 -5.27
N PHE A 51 -3.50 14.92 -4.94
CA PHE A 51 -3.64 14.45 -3.56
C PHE A 51 -2.30 14.63 -2.83
N GLY A 52 -1.85 15.88 -2.74
CA GLY A 52 -0.66 16.25 -2.01
C GLY A 52 -0.78 15.83 -0.54
N THR A 53 0.37 15.63 0.10
CA THR A 53 0.49 15.43 1.53
C THR A 53 -0.39 16.46 2.22
N THR A 54 -1.46 15.99 2.87
CA THR A 54 -2.36 16.90 3.61
C THR A 54 -1.52 17.58 4.69
N ALA A 55 -1.87 18.79 5.15
CA ALA A 55 -1.09 19.48 6.19
C ALA A 55 -0.80 18.60 7.42
N ALA A 56 -1.71 17.66 7.75
CA ALA A 56 -1.52 16.65 8.79
C ALA A 56 -0.42 15.61 8.47
N ASP A 57 -0.25 15.24 7.20
CA ASP A 57 0.81 14.34 6.73
C ASP A 57 2.19 15.02 6.75
N GLN A 58 2.24 16.32 6.41
CA GLN A 58 3.45 17.13 6.59
C GLN A 58 3.81 17.34 8.06
N GLU A 59 2.83 17.60 8.93
CA GLU A 59 3.08 17.75 10.37
C GLU A 59 3.68 16.47 10.98
N LYS A 60 3.20 15.30 10.54
CA LYS A 60 3.72 13.99 10.98
C LYS A 60 5.12 13.72 10.44
N ALA A 61 5.41 14.11 9.20
CA ALA A 61 6.76 14.04 8.65
C ALA A 61 7.74 14.92 9.43
N LEU A 62 7.34 16.16 9.75
CA LEU A 62 8.16 17.09 10.53
C LEU A 62 8.40 16.62 11.97
N GLN A 63 7.42 15.96 12.61
CA GLN A 63 7.60 15.37 13.94
C GLN A 63 8.60 14.19 13.92
N LEU A 64 8.55 13.37 12.88
CA LEU A 64 9.49 12.24 12.71
C LEU A 64 10.94 12.73 12.54
N GLU A 65 11.16 13.82 11.79
CA GLU A 65 12.49 14.43 11.61
C GLU A 65 13.05 15.04 12.90
N GLN A 66 12.20 15.48 13.82
CA GLN A 66 12.63 16.02 15.13
C GLN A 66 13.02 14.92 16.12
N GLU A 67 12.38 13.75 16.05
CA GLU A 67 12.64 12.62 16.95
C GLU A 67 13.92 11.85 16.57
N ASP A 68 14.34 11.86 15.29
CA ASP A 68 15.57 11.21 14.81
C ASP A 68 16.87 11.98 15.16
N ASN A 69 16.75 13.25 15.59
CA ASN A 69 17.88 14.14 15.84
C ASN A 69 18.14 14.42 17.34
N GLU A 70 17.68 13.53 18.23
CA GLU A 70 18.01 13.49 19.67
C GLU A 70 19.06 12.43 20.03
#